data_AF-A0A1G1DRK1-F1
#
_entry.id   AF-A0A1G1DRK1-F1
#
_cell.length_a   1.000
_cell.length_b   1.000
_cell.length_c   1.000
_cell.angle_alpha   90.00
_cell.angle_beta   90.00
_cell.angle_gamma   90.00
#
_symmetry.space_group_name_H-M   'P 1'
#
loop_
_entity.id
_entity.type
_entity.pdbx_description
1 polymer ?
#
loop_
_entity_poly.entity_id
_entity_poly.type
_entity_poly.pdbx_seq_one_letter_code
_entity_poly.pdbx_strand_id
1 'polypeptide(L)'
;MIDDPKFGAGYIIYQAKPVVIPLYHNGTEKILPVGTTKLSPFQTVSVWIGKPIDLRRFYEMPNEKNTWRKISEHVFQRLLDMEKEFYRA
;
A
#
# COMPACT_ATOMS: atom_id res chain seq x y z
N MET A 1 -7.30 -0.49 9.36
CA MET A 1 -6.08 -1.22 9.77
C MET A 1 -5.51 -1.82 8.51
N ILE A 2 -4.28 -1.48 8.14
CA ILE A 2 -3.63 -2.07 6.97
C ILE A 2 -3.03 -3.41 7.42
N ASP A 3 -3.42 -4.51 6.77
CA ASP A 3 -2.92 -5.87 7.06
C ASP A 3 -1.42 -6.01 6.77
N ASP A 4 -0.80 -7.11 7.21
CA ASP A 4 0.63 -7.38 7.01
C ASP A 4 1.13 -7.21 5.55
N PRO A 5 2.39 -6.77 5.37
CA PRO A 5 2.99 -6.61 4.05
C PRO A 5 2.95 -7.91 3.24
N LYS A 6 2.27 -7.88 2.09
CA LYS A 6 2.20 -9.04 1.19
C LYS A 6 3.53 -9.22 0.47
N PHE A 7 4.21 -10.31 0.79
CA PHE A 7 5.51 -10.68 0.21
C PHE A 7 5.49 -10.77 -1.33
N GLY A 8 4.42 -11.30 -1.91
CA GLY A 8 4.30 -11.47 -3.36
C GLY A 8 4.34 -10.15 -4.14
N ALA A 9 3.91 -9.03 -3.52
CA ALA A 9 3.98 -7.72 -4.16
C ALA A 9 5.43 -7.28 -4.39
N GLY A 10 6.32 -7.52 -3.42
CA GLY A 10 7.73 -7.18 -3.53
C GLY A 10 8.45 -7.96 -4.64
N TYR A 11 8.06 -9.22 -4.88
CA TYR A 11 8.58 -10.00 -6.00
C TYR A 11 8.20 -9.37 -7.34
N ILE A 12 6.91 -9.07 -7.54
CA ILE A 12 6.40 -8.47 -8.78
C ILE A 12 7.09 -7.13 -9.05
N ILE A 13 7.20 -6.29 -8.01
CA ILE A 13 7.86 -4.99 -8.09
C ILE A 13 9.35 -5.13 -8.44
N TYR A 14 10.06 -6.09 -7.86
CA TYR A 14 11.48 -6.33 -8.18
C TYR A 14 11.66 -6.78 -9.64
N GLN A 15 10.80 -7.67 -10.14
CA GLN A 15 10.88 -8.19 -11.50
C GLN A 15 10.54 -7.12 -12.55
N ALA A 16 9.43 -6.42 -12.36
CA ALA A 16 8.92 -5.47 -13.34
C ALA A 16 9.58 -4.07 -13.26
N LYS A 17 10.21 -3.74 -12.13
CA LYS A 17 10.79 -2.42 -11.84
C LYS A 17 9.84 -1.24 -12.18
N PRO A 18 8.56 -1.27 -11.75
CA PRO A 18 7.61 -0.25 -12.12
C PRO A 18 7.80 1.03 -11.29
N VAL A 19 7.21 2.12 -11.76
CA VAL A 19 6.94 3.27 -10.88
C VAL A 19 5.79 2.90 -9.94
N VAL A 20 6.06 2.83 -8.64
CA VAL A 20 5.06 2.49 -7.61
C VAL A 20 4.47 3.76 -7.02
N ILE A 21 3.16 3.95 -7.20
CA ILE A 21 2.41 5.09 -6.63
C ILE A 21 1.52 4.57 -5.49
N PRO A 22 1.71 5.04 -4.25
CA PRO A 22 0.91 4.59 -3.12
C PRO A 22 -0.42 5.33 -3.06
N LEU A 23 -1.47 4.59 -2.69
CA LEU A 23 -2.84 5.08 -2.57
C LEU A 23 -3.36 4.73 -1.19
N TYR A 24 -3.84 5.72 -0.44
CA TYR A 24 -4.58 5.51 0.80
C TYR A 24 -6.05 5.86 0.58
N HIS A 25 -6.95 4.99 1.01
CA HIS A 25 -8.38 5.22 0.91
C HIS A 25 -9.02 5.09 2.30
N ASN A 26 -9.98 5.97 2.59
CA ASN A 26 -10.73 5.99 3.84
C ASN A 26 -12.22 6.13 3.53
N GLY A 27 -13.06 5.34 4.20
CA GLY A 27 -14.51 5.37 4.07
C GLY A 27 -15.09 4.26 3.21
N THR A 28 -14.27 3.46 2.52
CA THR A 28 -14.76 2.28 1.78
C THR A 28 -15.31 1.21 2.72
N GLU A 29 -14.73 1.09 3.91
CA GLU A 29 -15.19 0.20 4.97
C GLU A 29 -16.58 0.56 5.50
N LYS A 30 -17.03 1.81 5.32
CA LYS A 30 -18.38 2.25 5.69
C LYS A 30 -19.41 1.83 4.65
N ILE A 31 -18.99 1.66 3.40
CA ILE A 31 -19.87 1.22 2.30
C ILE A 31 -20.13 -0.28 2.40
N LEU A 32 -19.05 -1.07 2.51
CA LEU A 32 -19.14 -2.52 2.62
C LEU A 32 -18.05 -3.04 3.56
N PRO A 33 -18.34 -3.17 4.86
CA PRO A 33 -17.41 -3.72 5.83
C PRO A 33 -17.05 -5.17 5.52
N VAL A 34 -15.79 -5.55 5.80
CA VAL A 34 -15.31 -6.92 5.66
C VAL A 34 -16.18 -7.88 6.49
N GLY A 35 -16.56 -9.01 5.90
CA GLY A 35 -17.40 -10.02 6.56
C GLY A 35 -18.90 -9.73 6.52
N THR A 36 -19.33 -8.67 5.82
CA THR A 36 -20.75 -8.32 5.69
C THR A 36 -21.20 -8.28 4.23
N THR A 37 -22.48 -8.54 3.98
CA THR A 37 -23.14 -8.35 2.67
C THR A 37 -24.06 -7.13 2.66
N LYS A 38 -24.17 -6.42 3.79
CA LYS A 38 -25.05 -5.27 3.95
C LYS A 38 -24.35 -4.02 3.42
N LEU A 39 -24.81 -3.55 2.26
CA LEU A 39 -24.31 -2.33 1.64
C LEU A 39 -24.92 -1.09 2.32
N SER A 40 -24.08 -0.10 2.64
CA SER A 40 -24.52 1.25 3.01
C SER A 40 -24.13 2.23 1.90
N PRO A 41 -25.04 2.54 0.95
CA PRO A 41 -24.73 3.46 -0.14
C PRO A 41 -24.61 4.91 0.36
N PHE A 42 -24.14 5.80 -0.53
CA PHE A 42 -24.03 7.25 -0.30
C PHE A 42 -23.05 7.68 0.80
N GLN A 43 -22.03 6.86 1.10
CA GLN A 43 -20.92 7.28 1.97
C GLN A 43 -19.87 8.07 1.17
N THR A 44 -19.18 8.99 1.85
CA THR A 44 -18.03 9.69 1.27
C THR A 44 -16.78 8.83 1.39
N VAL A 45 -16.06 8.65 0.27
CA VAL A 45 -14.75 8.01 0.23
C VAL A 45 -13.71 9.07 -0.09
N SER A 46 -12.68 9.13 0.73
CA SER A 46 -11.53 9.97 0.47
C SER A 46 -10.38 9.14 -0.05
N VAL A 47 -9.74 9.59 -1.13
CA VAL A 47 -8.57 8.95 -1.73
C VAL A 47 -7.40 9.91 -1.72
N TRP A 48 -6.32 9.49 -1.07
CA TRP A 48 -5.06 10.22 -1.04
C TRP A 48 -4.05 9.54 -1.95
N ILE A 49 -3.56 10.30 -2.93
CA ILE A 49 -2.55 9.85 -3.89
C ILE A 49 -1.19 10.35 -3.44
N GLY A 50 -0.29 9.42 -3.12
CA GLY A 50 1.05 9.75 -2.68
C GLY A 50 2.02 9.97 -3.84
N LYS A 51 3.22 10.46 -3.50
CA LYS A 51 4.33 10.57 -4.44
C LYS A 51 4.89 9.18 -4.80
N PRO A 52 5.49 9.01 -5.98
CA PRO A 52 6.19 7.78 -6.34
C PRO A 52 7.21 7.35 -5.28
N ILE A 53 7.25 6.04 -5.00
CA ILE A 53 8.17 5.46 -4.02
C ILE A 53 9.52 5.21 -4.69
N ASP A 54 10.61 5.66 -4.07
CA ASP A 54 11.96 5.37 -4.54
C ASP A 54 12.38 3.95 -4.14
N LEU A 55 12.54 3.09 -5.14
CA LEU A 55 12.90 1.68 -4.96
C LEU A 55 14.27 1.33 -5.52
N ARG A 56 15.00 2.31 -6.06
CA ARG A 56 16.25 2.08 -6.80
C ARG A 56 17.28 1.29 -6.00
N ARG A 57 17.43 1.63 -4.71
CA ARG A 57 18.33 0.94 -3.77
C ARG A 57 18.07 -0.58 -3.63
N PHE A 58 16.84 -1.03 -3.85
CA PHE A 58 16.49 -2.44 -3.73
C PHE A 58 16.80 -3.22 -5.02
N TYR A 59 16.84 -2.55 -6.18
CA TYR A 59 17.15 -3.18 -7.45
C TYR A 59 18.64 -3.49 -7.62
N GLU A 60 19.49 -2.92 -6.78
CA GLU A 60 20.92 -3.20 -6.68
C GLU A 60 21.22 -4.42 -5.79
N MET A 61 20.24 -4.88 -5.01
CA MET A 61 20.38 -6.03 -4.14
C MET A 61 20.20 -7.35 -4.90
N PRO A 62 20.70 -8.49 -4.36
CA PRO A 62 20.45 -9.79 -4.97
C PRO A 62 18.95 -10.10 -5.13
N ASN A 63 18.60 -10.82 -6.20
CA ASN A 63 17.23 -11.27 -6.45
C ASN A 63 16.87 -12.47 -5.55
N GLU A 64 16.55 -12.18 -4.29
CA GLU A 64 16.23 -13.17 -3.27
C GLU A 64 15.01 -12.77 -2.45
N LYS A 65 14.44 -13.75 -1.72
CA LYS A 65 13.25 -13.53 -0.87
C LYS A 65 13.44 -12.36 0.09
N ASN A 66 14.61 -12.22 0.69
CA ASN A 66 14.88 -11.13 1.63
C ASN A 66 14.76 -9.74 0.98
N THR A 67 15.20 -9.59 -0.27
CA THR A 67 15.05 -8.34 -1.04
C THR A 67 13.59 -8.04 -1.31
N TRP A 68 12.80 -9.04 -1.72
CA TRP A 68 11.37 -8.87 -1.99
C TRP A 68 10.61 -8.46 -0.73
N ARG A 69 10.93 -9.09 0.40
CA ARG A 69 10.38 -8.71 1.71
C ARG A 69 10.67 -7.24 2.03
N LYS A 70 11.93 -6.81 1.88
CA LYS A 70 12.34 -5.40 2.13
C LYS A 70 11.60 -4.41 1.24
N ILE A 71 11.33 -4.77 -0.02
CA ILE A 71 10.51 -3.94 -0.92
C ILE A 71 9.08 -3.83 -0.38
N SER A 72 8.44 -4.95 -0.06
CA SER A 72 7.07 -4.95 0.50
C SER A 72 6.99 -4.15 1.79
N GLU A 73 7.95 -4.31 2.70
CA GLU A 73 8.03 -3.56 3.96
C GLU A 73 8.21 -2.05 3.70
N HIS A 74 9.03 -1.66 2.73
CA HIS A 74 9.22 -0.25 2.41
C HIS A 74 7.97 0.40 1.83
N VAL A 75 7.29 -0.29 0.91
CA VAL A 75 6.02 0.18 0.36
C VAL A 75 4.95 0.28 1.45
N PHE A 76 4.87 -0.73 2.30
CA PHE A 76 3.94 -0.77 3.42
C PHE A 76 4.17 0.37 4.41
N GLN A 77 5.42 0.64 4.76
CA GLN A 77 5.77 1.77 5.63
C GLN A 77 5.28 3.10 5.05
N ARG A 78 5.41 3.31 3.74
CA ARG A 78 4.89 4.52 3.09
C ARG A 78 3.37 4.64 3.22
N LEU A 79 2.62 3.54 3.12
CA LEU A 79 1.17 3.53 3.31
C LEU A 79 0.78 3.89 4.75
N LEU A 80 1.52 3.38 5.76
CA LEU A 80 1.32 3.75 7.16
C LEU A 80 1.60 5.24 7.41
N ASP A 81 2.61 5.80 6.74
CA ASP A 81 2.89 7.23 6.85
C ASP A 81 1.78 8.07 6.19
N MET A 82 1.24 7.63 5.04
CA MET A 82 0.07 8.27 4.42
C MET A 82 -1.18 8.22 5.30
N GLU A 83 -1.41 7.11 5.99
CA GLU A 83 -2.50 7.00 6.97
C GLU A 83 -2.35 8.05 8.09
N LYS A 84 -1.14 8.22 8.63
CA LYS A 84 -0.87 9.25 9.65
C LYS A 84 -1.02 10.67 9.10
N GLU A 85 -0.58 10.92 7.88
CA GLU A 85 -0.75 12.21 7.18
C GLU A 85 -2.24 12.54 7.03
N PHE A 86 -3.06 11.56 6.64
CA PHE A 86 -4.51 11.70 6.52
C PHE A 86 -5.17 12.16 7.82
N TYR A 87 -4.84 11.51 8.95
CA TYR A 87 -5.46 11.85 10.24
C TYR A 87 -4.96 13.16 10.86
N ARG A 88 -3.90 13.76 10.32
CA ARG A 88 -3.35 15.05 10.77
C ARG A 88 -3.82 16.22 9.90
N ALA A 89 -4.35 15.95 8.72
CA ALA A 89 -4.90 16.94 7.79
C ALA A 89 -6.33 17.33 8.20
#